data_AF-T1CT89-F1
#
_entry.id   AF-T1CT89-F1
#
_cell.length_a   1.000
_cell.length_b   1.000
_cell.length_c   1.000
_cell.angle_alpha   90.00
_cell.angle_beta   90.00
_cell.angle_gamma   90.00
#
_symmetry.space_group_name_H-M   'P 1'
#
loop_
_entity.id
_entity.type
_entity.pdbx_description
1 polymer ?
#
loop_
_entity_poly.entity_id
_entity_poly.type
_entity_poly.pdbx_seq_one_letter_code
_entity_poly.pdbx_strand_id
1 'polypeptide(L)' 'MDGTLVQRDRGTPQGSAISPLLANLFLHYAFDLWMVREFPNCLFERYADDGVIHCRSEA' A
#
# COMPACT_ATOMS: atom_id res chain seq x y z
N MET A 1 -8.74 -20.88 25.89
CA MET A 1 -7.56 -21.77 25.92
C MET A 1 -7.81 -22.83 24.87
N ASP A 2 -7.20 -22.68 23.70
CA ASP A 2 -6.86 -23.77 22.78
C ASP A 2 -5.67 -23.25 21.98
N GLY A 3 -4.51 -23.25 22.65
CA GLY A 3 -3.28 -22.57 22.25
C GLY A 3 -2.53 -23.24 21.11
N THR A 4 -3.23 -23.67 20.07
CA THR A 4 -2.61 -24.23 18.87
C THR A 4 -2.08 -23.09 17.99
N LEU A 5 -0.76 -22.92 18.01
CA LEU A 5 -0.03 -22.03 17.09
C LEU A 5 -0.12 -22.60 15.68
N VAL A 6 -1.07 -22.11 14.88
CA VAL A 6 -1.11 -22.41 13.44
C VAL A 6 0.00 -21.61 12.77
N GLN A 7 1.02 -22.32 12.27
CA GLN A 7 2.03 -21.74 11.39
C GLN A 7 1.33 -21.20 10.14
N ARG A 8 1.36 -19.87 9.95
CA ARG A 8 0.90 -19.24 8.70
C ARG A 8 1.95 -19.51 7.62
N ASP A 9 1.56 -20.27 6.59
CA ASP A 9 2.41 -20.60 5.41
C ASP A 9 2.47 -19.45 4.39
N ARG A 10 1.58 -18.46 4.52
CA ARG A 10 1.44 -17.32 3.62
C ARG A 10 1.14 -16.03 4.37
N GLY A 11 1.76 -14.95 3.90
CA GLY A 11 1.76 -13.64 4.54
C GLY A 11 2.91 -13.46 5.53
N THR A 12 3.43 -12.24 5.63
CA THR A 12 4.37 -11.88 6.69
C THR A 12 3.65 -11.91 8.05
N PRO A 13 4.34 -12.29 9.16
CA PRO A 13 3.78 -12.15 10.49
C PRO A 13 3.23 -10.72 10.70
N GLN A 14 1.95 -10.59 11.08
CA GLN A 14 1.36 -9.29 11.39
C GLN A 14 2.17 -8.67 12.53
N GLY A 15 2.86 -7.56 12.25
CA GLY A 15 3.76 -6.90 13.21
C GLY A 15 5.26 -7.03 12.89
N SER A 16 5.66 -7.67 11.79
CA SER A 16 7.04 -7.55 11.30
C SER A 16 7.31 -6.13 10.80
N ALA A 17 8.35 -5.46 11.33
CA ALA A 17 8.77 -4.12 10.91
C ALA A 17 9.11 -4.00 9.41
N ILE A 18 9.30 -5.13 8.72
CA ILE A 18 9.54 -5.20 7.28
C ILE A 18 8.25 -5.01 6.46
N SER A 19 7.09 -5.31 7.03
CA SER A 19 5.79 -5.22 6.35
C SER A 19 5.50 -3.83 5.77
N PRO A 20 5.62 -2.71 6.52
CA PRO A 20 5.38 -1.38 5.96
C PRO A 20 6.42 -0.98 4.90
N LEU A 21 7.67 -1.47 5.00
CA LEU A 21 8.70 -1.23 3.98
C LEU A 21 8.37 -1.92 2.66
N LEU A 22 7.96 -3.20 2.71
CA LEU A 22 7.58 -3.95 1.52
C LEU A 22 6.32 -3.38 0.86
N ALA A 23 5.31 -2.99 1.67
CA ALA A 23 4.11 -2.34 1.16
C ALA A 23 4.45 -1.02 0.44
N ASN A 24 5.31 -0.19 1.04
CA ASN A 24 5.72 1.07 0.43
C ASN A 24 6.48 0.86 -0.90
N LEU A 25 7.39 -0.13 -0.95
CA LEU A 25 8.12 -0.47 -2.17
C LEU A 25 7.18 -0.98 -3.27
N PHE A 26 6.26 -1.88 -2.92
CA PHE A 26 5.28 -2.41 -3.87
C PHE A 26 4.41 -1.28 -4.43
N LEU A 27 3.85 -0.43 -3.57
CA LEU A 27 2.98 0.67 -3.97
C LEU A 27 3.74 1.74 -4.77
N HIS A 28 5.04 1.94 -4.55
CA HIS A 28 5.82 2.83 -5.39
C HIS A 28 5.77 2.41 -6.88
N TYR A 29 5.97 1.12 -7.17
CA TYR A 29 5.96 0.64 -8.55
C TYR A 29 4.55 0.41 -9.10
N ALA A 30 3.68 -0.17 -8.28
CA ALA A 30 2.33 -0.55 -8.71
C ALA A 30 1.40 0.67 -8.82
N PHE A 31 1.58 1.67 -7.96
CA PHE A 31 0.69 2.82 -7.86
C PHE A 31 1.38 4.13 -8.26
N ASP A 32 2.47 4.54 -7.61
CA ASP A 32 3.03 5.89 -7.85
C ASP A 32 3.47 6.09 -9.30
N LEU A 33 4.23 5.12 -9.86
CA LEU A 33 4.69 5.21 -11.25
C LEU A 33 3.52 5.13 -12.25
N TRP A 34 2.51 4.32 -11.95
CA TRP A 34 1.31 4.22 -12.78
C TRP A 34 0.51 5.52 -12.76
N MET A 35 0.31 6.14 -11.59
CA MET A 35 -0.37 7.43 -11.41
C MET A 35 0.35 8.55 -12.18
N VAL A 36 1.68 8.63 -12.06
CA VAL A 36 2.47 9.63 -12.79
C VAL A 36 2.35 9.46 -14.31
N ARG A 37 2.26 8.21 -14.78
CA ARG A 37 2.18 7.90 -16.22
C ARG A 37 0.78 8.14 -16.81
N GLU A 38 -0.25 7.65 -16.16
CA GLU A 38 -1.63 7.67 -16.70
C GLU A 38 -2.38 8.95 -16.31
N PHE A 39 -2.07 9.54 -15.15
CA PHE A 39 -2.77 10.71 -14.60
C PHE A 39 -1.79 11.82 -14.17
N PRO A 40 -0.91 12.32 -15.06
CA PRO A 40 0.15 13.27 -14.71
C PRO A 40 -0.36 14.62 -14.16
N ASN A 41 -1.62 14.95 -14.40
CA ASN A 41 -2.26 16.18 -13.91
C ASN A 41 -3.04 16.00 -12.60
N CYS A 42 -3.17 14.76 -12.13
CA CYS A 42 -3.82 14.45 -10.86
C CYS A 42 -2.75 14.43 -9.77
N LEU A 43 -2.79 15.44 -8.90
CA LEU A 43 -1.96 15.45 -7.70
C LEU A 43 -2.45 14.36 -6.75
N PHE A 44 -1.53 13.68 -6.06
CA PHE A 44 -1.85 12.72 -5.03
C PHE A 44 -0.78 12.75 -3.93
N GLU A 45 -1.18 12.37 -2.73
CA GLU A 45 -0.33 12.25 -1.55
C GLU A 45 -0.50 10.85 -0.97
N ARG A 46 0.59 10.22 -0.52
CA ARG A 46 0.58 8.85 0.02
C ARG A 46 1.44 8.74 1.27
N TYR A 47 0.94 8.01 2.26
CA TYR A 47 1.64 7.62 3.47
C TYR A 47 1.48 6.12 3.70
N ALA A 48 2.57 5.36 3.54
CA ALA A 48 2.53 3.90 3.56
C ALA A 48 1.45 3.35 2.60
N ASP A 49 0.41 2.72 3.13
CA ASP A 49 -0.72 2.17 2.39
C ASP A 49 -1.91 3.13 2.20
N ASP A 50 -1.95 4.25 2.92
CA ASP A 50 -2.99 5.27 2.80
C ASP A 50 -2.65 6.31 1.73
N GLY A 51 -3.60 6.65 0.85
CA GLY A 51 -3.39 7.65 -0.20
C GLY A 51 -4.62 8.50 -0.50
N VAL A 52 -4.39 9.77 -0.88
CA VAL A 52 -5.42 10.73 -1.26
C VAL A 52 -5.10 11.26 -2.65
N ILE A 53 -6.07 11.21 -3.56
CA ILE A 53 -5.96 11.76 -4.92
C ILE A 53 -6.81 13.04 -5.00
N HIS A 54 -6.24 14.09 -5.57
CA HIS A 54 -6.93 15.37 -5.73
C HIS A 54 -7.81 15.33 -6.98
N CYS A 55 -9.12 15.25 -6.79
CA CYS A 55 -10.11 15.36 -7.86
C CYS A 55 -10.67 16.79 -7.93
N ARG A 56 -10.75 17.39 -9.12
CA ARG A 56 -11.29 18.75 -9.30
C ARG A 56 -12.81 18.79 -9.47
N SER A 57 -13.41 17.69 -9.88
CA SER A 57 -14.85 17.57 -10.09
C SER A 57 -15.34 16.27 -9.46
N GLU A 58 -16.51 16.35 -8.84
CA GLU A 58 -17.33 15.18 -8.51
C GLU A 58 -18.02 14.71 -9.80
N ALA A 59 -18.13 13.39 -9.97
CA ALA A 59 -18.76 12.78 -11.15
C ALA A 59 -20.29 12.88 -11.09
#